data_AF-A0A1J0GJZ5-F1
#
_entry.id   AF-A0A1J0GJZ5-F1
#
_cell.length_a   1.000
_cell.length_b   1.000
_cell.length_c   1.000
_cell.angle_alpha   90.00
_cell.angle_beta   90.00
_cell.angle_gamma   90.00
#
_symmetry.space_group_name_H-M   'P 1'
#
loop_
_entity.id
_entity.type
_entity.pdbx_description
1 polymer ?
#
loop_
_entity_poly.entity_id
_entity_poly.type
_entity_poly.pdbx_seq_one_letter_code
_entity_poly.pdbx_strand_id
1 'polypeptide(L)'
;MTIPTQSDNSEKRQKTTGGIIVATGWSSGENEPHPLLKMGSITAVKRIVLTFQQVGISPIVIVIGYEAEKIEHDLADYGVIFLLDEKYETSQMFDSAKIGLSYLLNKCDQIIFNPVSILMFTPETIKKMMECGKNLLSPSYHGKTGHPLLISSELIPKILKYNGNTGMRGAIKNIGVERQWIDIDDEGILHDADDIDRSNELLKKHNQLILHPFVRISIEKEFMFFNSKTKLLLILIEDTQSVRNACKHIALSYSKAWNMLNELEQELGYTVVERKQGGRNGGKTYLTKEGTEFLKKYQQFEQNVRKYAKDEFIRLF
;
A
#
# COMPACT_ATOMS: atom_id res chain seq x y z
N MET A 1 -49.52 20.44 -11.87
CA MET A 1 -48.79 20.16 -10.61
C MET A 1 -48.96 18.69 -10.35
N THR A 2 -47.95 17.82 -10.28
CA THR A 2 -46.51 18.00 -10.03
C THR A 2 -45.85 16.74 -10.59
N ILE A 3 -44.77 16.91 -11.35
CA ILE A 3 -43.95 15.82 -11.89
C ILE A 3 -43.22 15.18 -10.70
N PRO A 4 -43.20 13.84 -10.54
CA PRO A 4 -42.38 13.22 -9.52
C PRO A 4 -40.91 13.39 -9.91
N THR A 5 -40.19 14.09 -9.05
CA THR A 5 -38.74 14.31 -9.11
C THR A 5 -38.02 12.97 -9.18
N GLN A 6 -37.21 12.81 -10.23
CA GLN A 6 -36.21 11.74 -10.34
C GLN A 6 -35.39 11.69 -9.06
N SER A 7 -35.41 10.53 -8.42
CA SER A 7 -34.49 10.15 -7.35
C SER A 7 -33.06 10.37 -7.83
N ASP A 8 -32.36 11.26 -7.15
CA ASP A 8 -30.94 11.56 -7.30
C ASP A 8 -30.13 10.32 -6.88
N ASN A 9 -30.00 9.36 -7.80
CA ASN A 9 -29.20 8.17 -7.62
C ASN A 9 -27.77 8.49 -8.05
N SER A 10 -27.12 9.42 -7.33
CA SER A 10 -25.70 9.66 -7.46
C SER A 10 -24.97 8.45 -6.88
N GLU A 11 -24.57 7.50 -7.72
CA GLU A 11 -23.63 6.44 -7.32
C GLU A 11 -22.42 7.11 -6.66
N LYS A 12 -22.27 6.94 -5.33
CA LYS A 12 -21.14 7.49 -4.59
C LYS A 12 -19.87 6.94 -5.22
N ARG A 13 -19.09 7.80 -5.87
CA ARG A 13 -17.77 7.46 -6.42
C ARG A 13 -16.95 6.76 -5.32
N GLN A 14 -16.54 5.53 -5.59
CA GLN A 14 -15.70 4.76 -4.68
C GLN A 14 -14.35 5.46 -4.55
N LYS A 15 -13.96 5.84 -3.32
CA LYS A 15 -12.68 6.52 -3.05
C LYS A 15 -11.52 5.55 -3.27
N THR A 16 -10.51 6.01 -4.01
CA THR A 16 -9.22 5.33 -4.12
C THR A 16 -8.46 5.45 -2.80
N THR A 17 -7.94 4.33 -2.30
CA THR A 17 -7.27 4.27 -0.99
C THR A 17 -5.87 3.70 -1.12
N GLY A 18 -4.87 4.52 -0.79
CA GLY A 18 -3.48 4.09 -0.69
C GLY A 18 -3.14 3.62 0.73
N GLY A 19 -2.12 2.78 0.85
CA GLY A 19 -1.60 2.31 2.13
C GLY A 19 -0.17 2.76 2.34
N ILE A 20 0.17 3.21 3.54
CA ILE A 20 1.54 3.49 3.96
C ILE A 20 1.88 2.60 5.16
N ILE A 21 2.97 1.86 5.03
CA ILE A 21 3.57 1.09 6.11
C ILE A 21 4.95 1.69 6.40
N VAL A 22 5.16 2.20 7.62
CA VAL A 22 6.48 2.66 8.05
C VAL A 22 7.20 1.49 8.72
N ALA A 23 8.26 1.02 8.07
CA ALA A 23 9.06 -0.15 8.40
C ALA A 23 10.56 0.21 8.44
N THR A 24 10.89 1.44 8.85
CA THR A 24 12.27 1.95 8.95
C THR A 24 12.98 1.56 10.24
N GLY A 25 12.25 1.00 11.21
CA GLY A 25 12.71 0.80 12.58
C GLY A 25 13.98 -0.04 12.68
N TRP A 26 14.92 0.45 13.48
CA TRP A 26 16.05 -0.30 14.02
C TRP A 26 15.70 -0.66 15.47
N SER A 27 15.70 -1.94 15.82
CA SER A 27 15.49 -2.42 17.19
C SER A 27 16.62 -3.34 17.60
N SER A 28 17.31 -3.02 18.68
CA SER A 28 18.43 -3.79 19.24
C SER A 28 17.99 -4.91 20.21
N GLY A 29 16.68 -5.09 20.43
CA GLY A 29 16.14 -6.12 21.32
C GLY A 29 15.55 -7.32 20.56
N GLU A 30 15.81 -8.54 21.04
CA GLU A 30 15.31 -9.80 20.44
C GLU A 30 13.77 -9.92 20.43
N ASN A 31 13.06 -9.13 21.25
CA ASN A 31 11.60 -9.16 21.40
C ASN A 31 10.88 -7.88 20.94
N GLU A 32 11.58 -6.92 20.33
CA GLU A 32 10.94 -5.71 19.81
C GLU A 32 10.31 -5.96 18.43
N PRO A 33 9.15 -5.34 18.12
CA PRO A 33 8.47 -5.54 16.84
C PRO A 33 9.28 -4.92 15.70
N HIS A 34 10.06 -5.75 15.01
CA HIS A 34 10.81 -5.40 13.82
C HIS A 34 10.09 -5.88 12.54
N PRO A 35 10.21 -5.19 11.37
CA PRO A 35 9.56 -5.59 10.12
C PRO A 35 9.66 -7.07 9.73
N LEU A 36 10.81 -7.70 9.98
CA LEU A 36 11.08 -9.10 9.64
C LEU A 36 10.79 -10.10 10.77
N LEU A 37 10.29 -9.64 11.93
CA LEU A 37 9.86 -10.51 13.02
C LEU A 37 8.78 -11.47 12.49
N LYS A 38 9.00 -12.78 12.66
CA LYS A 38 8.03 -13.80 12.25
C LYS A 38 6.95 -13.96 13.31
N MET A 39 5.71 -13.69 12.92
CA MET A 39 4.53 -14.00 13.75
C MET A 39 3.75 -15.14 13.10
N GLY A 40 3.98 -16.35 13.60
CA GLY A 40 3.64 -17.59 12.89
C GLY A 40 4.66 -17.87 11.79
N SER A 41 4.19 -18.04 10.55
CA SER A 41 5.05 -18.36 9.38
C SER A 41 5.44 -17.15 8.52
N ILE A 42 4.84 -15.97 8.75
CA ILE A 42 5.04 -14.77 7.94
C ILE A 42 5.62 -13.62 8.78
N THR A 43 6.28 -12.68 8.10
CA THR A 43 6.86 -11.47 8.72
C THR A 43 5.76 -10.47 9.11
N ALA A 44 6.07 -9.60 10.08
CA ALA A 44 5.20 -8.52 10.55
C ALA A 44 4.76 -7.60 9.39
N VAL A 45 5.71 -7.15 8.57
CA VAL A 45 5.41 -6.27 7.43
C VAL A 45 4.51 -6.96 6.41
N LYS A 46 4.76 -8.24 6.12
CA LYS A 46 3.96 -9.03 5.19
C LYS A 46 2.53 -9.24 5.66
N ARG A 47 2.32 -9.42 6.96
CA ARG A 47 0.97 -9.50 7.53
C ARG A 47 0.17 -8.25 7.23
N ILE A 48 0.73 -7.06 7.45
CA ILE A 48 0.05 -5.79 7.15
C ILE A 48 -0.25 -5.67 5.64
N VAL A 49 0.71 -6.04 4.79
CA VAL A 49 0.52 -6.04 3.32
C VAL A 49 -0.65 -6.93 2.92
N LEU A 50 -0.73 -8.15 3.46
CA LEU A 50 -1.83 -9.07 3.16
C LEU A 50 -3.18 -8.52 3.63
N THR A 51 -3.25 -7.95 4.83
CA THR A 51 -4.47 -7.30 5.34
C THR A 51 -4.91 -6.15 4.43
N PHE A 52 -3.98 -5.31 3.96
CA PHE A 52 -4.26 -4.21 3.03
C PHE A 52 -4.75 -4.73 1.67
N GLN A 53 -4.12 -5.78 1.14
CA GLN A 53 -4.52 -6.40 -0.14
C GLN A 53 -5.92 -7.01 -0.07
N GLN A 54 -6.27 -7.66 1.04
CA GLN A 54 -7.58 -8.30 1.24
C GLN A 54 -8.74 -7.31 1.16
N VAL A 55 -8.53 -6.05 1.55
CA VAL A 55 -9.53 -4.97 1.47
C VAL A 55 -9.41 -4.10 0.22
N GLY A 56 -8.46 -4.42 -0.67
CA GLY A 56 -8.29 -3.73 -1.95
C GLY A 56 -7.54 -2.39 -1.87
N ILE A 57 -6.73 -2.17 -0.83
CA ILE A 57 -5.84 -0.99 -0.79
C ILE A 57 -4.79 -1.10 -1.89
N SER A 58 -4.69 -0.05 -2.70
CA SER A 58 -3.69 0.08 -3.76
C SER A 58 -3.53 1.56 -4.16
N PRO A 59 -2.30 2.06 -4.31
CA PRO A 59 -1.02 1.40 -4.07
C PRO A 59 -0.73 1.14 -2.58
N ILE A 60 0.15 0.16 -2.30
CA ILE A 60 0.71 -0.09 -0.96
C ILE A 60 2.18 0.35 -0.99
N VAL A 61 2.52 1.31 -0.14
CA VAL A 61 3.84 1.91 -0.03
C VAL A 61 4.48 1.50 1.29
N ILE A 62 5.71 1.02 1.23
CA ILE A 62 6.49 0.60 2.38
C ILE A 62 7.71 1.49 2.46
N VAL A 63 7.82 2.26 3.54
CA VAL A 63 9.00 3.07 3.84
C VAL A 63 9.97 2.20 4.62
N ILE A 64 11.12 1.90 4.04
CA ILE A 64 12.13 0.98 4.54
C ILE A 64 13.42 1.71 4.89
N GLY A 65 14.21 1.13 5.79
CA GLY A 65 15.49 1.69 6.26
C GLY A 65 16.46 0.55 6.58
N TYR A 66 16.59 0.23 7.86
CA TYR A 66 17.35 -0.94 8.30
C TYR A 66 16.86 -2.24 7.63
N GLU A 67 17.80 -3.09 7.19
CA GLU A 67 17.52 -4.36 6.49
C GLU A 67 16.66 -4.24 5.19
N ALA A 68 16.73 -3.09 4.51
CA ALA A 68 15.99 -2.83 3.27
C ALA A 68 16.00 -4.00 2.27
N GLU A 69 17.17 -4.55 1.92
CA GLU A 69 17.30 -5.64 0.95
C GLU A 69 16.54 -6.92 1.35
N LYS A 70 16.51 -7.23 2.66
CA LYS A 70 15.79 -8.40 3.17
C LYS A 70 14.28 -8.21 3.10
N ILE A 71 13.80 -7.00 3.41
CA ILE A 71 12.38 -6.62 3.31
C ILE A 71 11.94 -6.64 1.83
N GLU A 72 12.76 -6.07 0.95
CA GLU A 72 12.56 -6.09 -0.50
C GLU A 72 12.44 -7.51 -1.03
N HIS A 73 13.33 -8.42 -0.61
CA HIS A 73 13.29 -9.82 -1.00
C HIS A 73 12.03 -10.54 -0.51
N ASP A 74 11.62 -10.35 0.75
CA ASP A 74 10.41 -11.00 1.31
C ASP A 74 9.11 -10.58 0.59
N LEU A 75 9.10 -9.35 0.06
CA LEU A 75 7.91 -8.71 -0.51
C LEU A 75 7.95 -8.47 -2.03
N ALA A 76 9.01 -8.90 -2.73
CA ALA A 76 9.26 -8.60 -4.14
C ALA A 76 8.10 -8.93 -5.09
N ASP A 77 7.34 -10.00 -4.79
CA ASP A 77 6.24 -10.49 -5.63
C ASP A 77 4.85 -10.04 -5.14
N TYR A 78 4.78 -9.22 -4.10
CA TYR A 78 3.52 -8.75 -3.52
C TYR A 78 3.03 -7.44 -4.16
N GLY A 79 3.72 -6.91 -5.18
CA GLY A 79 3.27 -5.71 -5.89
C GLY A 79 3.18 -4.47 -4.99
N VAL A 80 4.09 -4.38 -4.02
CA VAL A 80 4.26 -3.23 -3.13
C VAL A 80 5.34 -2.28 -3.67
N ILE A 81 5.28 -1.03 -3.25
CA ILE A 81 6.25 0.02 -3.61
C ILE A 81 7.17 0.28 -2.42
N PHE A 82 8.48 0.28 -2.65
CA PHE A 82 9.48 0.58 -1.64
C PHE A 82 9.95 2.03 -1.74
N LEU A 83 10.07 2.69 -0.60
CA LEU A 83 10.70 4.00 -0.44
C LEU A 83 11.80 3.89 0.60
N LEU A 84 13.04 4.17 0.21
CA LEU A 84 14.18 4.16 1.13
C LEU A 84 14.25 5.46 1.92
N ASP A 85 14.26 5.36 3.25
CA ASP A 85 14.69 6.43 4.13
C ASP A 85 16.22 6.37 4.27
N GLU A 86 16.94 7.15 3.44
CA GLU A 86 18.41 7.18 3.44
C GLU A 86 19.01 7.64 4.78
N LYS A 87 18.19 8.26 5.65
CA LYS A 87 18.60 8.79 6.95
C LYS A 87 18.01 8.00 8.12
N TYR A 88 17.55 6.77 7.88
CA TYR A 88 16.82 5.95 8.87
C TYR A 88 17.50 5.87 10.25
N GLU A 89 18.83 5.96 10.32
CA GLU A 89 19.59 5.94 11.59
C GLU A 89 19.34 7.15 12.49
N THR A 90 18.93 8.29 11.89
CA THR A 90 18.70 9.57 12.58
C THR A 90 17.27 10.09 12.42
N SER A 91 16.53 9.59 11.43
CA SER A 91 15.14 9.95 11.16
C SER A 91 14.21 9.50 12.29
N GLN A 92 13.24 10.34 12.65
CA GLN A 92 12.13 9.89 13.48
C GLN A 92 11.07 9.19 12.61
N MET A 93 10.19 8.38 13.22
CA MET A 93 9.07 7.74 12.52
C MET A 93 8.22 8.72 11.69
N PHE A 94 8.07 9.96 12.17
CA PHE A 94 7.32 10.97 11.44
C PHE A 94 8.03 11.45 10.17
N ASP A 95 9.37 11.47 10.14
CA ASP A 95 10.13 11.79 8.93
C ASP A 95 9.92 10.72 7.87
N SER A 96 10.00 9.44 8.27
CA SER A 96 9.67 8.31 7.39
C SER A 96 8.20 8.34 6.92
N ALA A 97 7.27 8.73 7.79
CA ALA A 97 5.88 8.92 7.41
C ALA A 97 5.71 10.02 6.33
N LYS A 98 6.45 11.13 6.44
CA LYS A 98 6.44 12.20 5.42
C LYS A 98 6.93 11.70 4.06
N ILE A 99 7.90 10.78 4.01
CA ILE A 99 8.37 10.18 2.75
C ILE A 99 7.20 9.48 2.03
N GLY A 100 6.47 8.60 2.74
CA GLY A 100 5.31 7.91 2.18
C GLY A 100 4.16 8.85 1.80
N LEU A 101 3.86 9.83 2.66
CA LEU A 101 2.80 10.82 2.41
C LEU A 101 3.12 11.71 1.21
N SER A 102 4.38 12.12 1.06
CA SER A 102 4.84 12.90 -0.09
C SER A 102 4.72 12.10 -1.38
N TYR A 103 5.06 10.81 -1.32
CA TYR A 103 4.89 9.92 -2.48
C TYR A 103 3.42 9.77 -2.86
N LEU A 104 2.50 9.55 -1.93
CA LEU A 104 1.08 9.35 -2.24
C LEU A 104 0.27 10.64 -2.48
N LEU A 105 0.87 11.81 -2.32
CA LEU A 105 0.21 13.08 -2.56
C LEU A 105 -0.37 13.15 -3.98
N ASN A 106 -1.67 13.45 -4.07
CA ASN A 106 -2.45 13.51 -5.33
C ASN A 106 -2.57 12.18 -6.11
N LYS A 107 -2.19 11.03 -5.52
CA LYS A 107 -2.35 9.70 -6.15
C LYS A 107 -3.59 8.94 -5.67
N CYS A 108 -4.11 9.27 -4.50
CA CYS A 108 -5.26 8.63 -3.87
C CYS A 108 -6.19 9.67 -3.27
N ASP A 109 -7.46 9.32 -3.08
CA ASP A 109 -8.45 10.15 -2.38
C ASP A 109 -8.24 10.11 -0.85
N GLN A 110 -7.76 8.98 -0.33
CA GLN A 110 -7.44 8.79 1.09
C GLN A 110 -6.28 7.80 1.29
N ILE A 111 -5.69 7.82 2.49
CA ILE A 111 -4.55 7.00 2.88
C ILE A 111 -4.82 6.31 4.21
N ILE A 112 -4.51 5.02 4.28
CA ILE A 112 -4.36 4.26 5.53
C ILE A 112 -2.89 4.26 5.92
N PHE A 113 -2.54 4.95 7.00
CA PHE A 113 -1.19 5.02 7.55
C PHE A 113 -1.04 4.06 8.74
N ASN A 114 0.03 3.26 8.73
CA ASN A 114 0.29 2.31 9.80
C ASN A 114 1.81 2.15 10.10
N PRO A 115 2.25 2.24 11.37
CA PRO A 115 3.58 1.79 11.76
C PRO A 115 3.63 0.26 11.84
N VAL A 116 4.78 -0.34 11.54
CA VAL A 116 4.94 -1.81 11.56
C VAL A 116 4.75 -2.46 12.94
N SER A 117 4.85 -1.68 14.02
CA SER A 117 4.66 -2.16 15.39
C SER A 117 3.21 -2.51 15.73
N ILE A 118 2.25 -2.12 14.90
CA ILE A 118 0.83 -2.48 15.05
C ILE A 118 0.43 -3.25 13.80
N LEU A 119 0.18 -4.55 13.97
CA LEU A 119 0.07 -5.50 12.85
C LEU A 119 -1.07 -6.50 13.02
N MET A 120 -1.90 -6.31 14.05
CA MET A 120 -3.01 -7.20 14.43
C MET A 120 -4.36 -6.50 14.27
N PHE A 121 -4.54 -5.56 13.36
CA PHE A 121 -5.90 -5.13 13.01
C PHE A 121 -6.48 -6.04 11.93
N THR A 122 -7.79 -6.19 11.97
CA THR A 122 -8.53 -7.03 11.04
C THR A 122 -8.79 -6.31 9.70
N PRO A 123 -9.01 -7.07 8.61
CA PRO A 123 -9.51 -6.53 7.34
C PRO A 123 -10.82 -5.74 7.53
N GLU A 124 -11.72 -6.22 8.38
CA GLU A 124 -13.01 -5.58 8.63
C GLU A 124 -12.86 -4.19 9.27
N THR A 125 -11.87 -4.02 10.16
CA THR A 125 -11.52 -2.71 10.73
C THR A 125 -11.19 -1.69 9.65
N ILE A 126 -10.31 -2.06 8.71
CA ILE A 126 -9.91 -1.16 7.63
C ILE A 126 -11.09 -0.85 6.71
N LYS A 127 -11.89 -1.86 6.37
CA LYS A 127 -13.08 -1.70 5.51
C LYS A 127 -14.07 -0.71 6.13
N LYS A 128 -14.41 -0.88 7.40
CA LYS A 128 -15.27 0.07 8.15
C LYS A 128 -14.71 1.48 8.15
N MET A 129 -13.39 1.63 8.33
CA MET A 129 -12.73 2.94 8.27
C MET A 129 -12.86 3.57 6.88
N MET A 130 -12.59 2.82 5.81
CA MET A 130 -12.68 3.31 4.42
C MET A 130 -14.10 3.74 4.04
N GLU A 131 -15.12 3.06 4.57
CA GLU A 131 -16.55 3.34 4.32
C GLU A 131 -17.11 4.48 5.19
N CYS A 132 -16.43 4.83 6.29
CA CYS A 132 -16.87 5.86 7.25
C CYS A 132 -16.98 7.26 6.64
N GLY A 133 -16.24 7.54 5.56
CA GLY A 133 -16.33 8.79 4.81
C GLY A 133 -15.76 10.03 5.51
N LYS A 134 -15.06 9.86 6.64
CA LYS A 134 -14.42 10.95 7.40
C LYS A 134 -13.07 11.33 6.79
N ASN A 135 -12.64 12.57 7.03
CA ASN A 135 -11.37 13.08 6.50
C ASN A 135 -10.15 12.72 7.37
N LEU A 136 -10.36 12.50 8.66
CA LEU A 136 -9.32 12.07 9.58
C LEU A 136 -9.96 11.18 10.64
N LEU A 137 -9.58 9.89 10.65
CA LEU A 137 -10.26 8.87 11.45
C LEU A 137 -9.25 7.93 12.10
N SER A 138 -9.54 7.53 13.32
CA SER A 138 -8.83 6.44 13.99
C SER A 138 -9.78 5.47 14.64
N PRO A 139 -9.46 4.18 14.65
CA PRO A 139 -10.25 3.21 15.36
C PRO A 139 -10.04 3.42 16.86
N SER A 140 -11.05 3.04 17.65
CA SER A 140 -10.97 2.93 19.09
C SER A 140 -11.53 1.58 19.54
N TYR A 141 -10.96 1.04 20.61
CA TYR A 141 -11.40 -0.19 21.26
C TYR A 141 -11.54 0.10 22.75
N HIS A 142 -12.76 -0.01 23.27
CA HIS A 142 -13.10 0.31 24.67
C HIS A 142 -12.53 1.67 25.15
N GLY A 143 -12.71 2.71 24.32
CA GLY A 143 -12.25 4.07 24.61
C GLY A 143 -10.75 4.33 24.41
N LYS A 144 -9.94 3.31 24.07
CA LYS A 144 -8.53 3.48 23.73
C LYS A 144 -8.38 3.67 22.22
N THR A 145 -7.75 4.76 21.80
CA THR A 145 -7.46 5.03 20.38
C THR A 145 -6.32 4.14 19.88
N GLY A 146 -6.48 3.57 18.68
CA GLY A 146 -5.49 2.71 18.03
C GLY A 146 -5.11 3.16 16.61
N HIS A 147 -4.58 2.19 15.86
CA HIS A 147 -4.17 2.25 14.46
C HIS A 147 -4.93 1.21 13.62
N PRO A 148 -5.04 1.39 12.30
CA PRO A 148 -4.36 2.40 11.49
C PRO A 148 -5.00 3.79 11.55
N LEU A 149 -4.35 4.78 10.94
CA LEU A 149 -4.85 6.14 10.83
C LEU A 149 -5.34 6.38 9.39
N LEU A 150 -6.60 6.77 9.22
CA LEU A 150 -7.10 7.20 7.90
C LEU A 150 -6.95 8.71 7.75
N ILE A 151 -6.38 9.12 6.62
CA ILE A 151 -6.07 10.51 6.28
C ILE A 151 -6.62 10.80 4.88
N SER A 152 -7.49 11.79 4.74
CA SER A 152 -7.90 12.33 3.44
C SER A 152 -6.71 12.98 2.75
N SER A 153 -6.62 12.81 1.43
CA SER A 153 -5.56 13.39 0.60
C SER A 153 -5.45 14.91 0.74
N GLU A 154 -6.57 15.58 0.98
CA GLU A 154 -6.65 17.04 1.20
C GLU A 154 -5.88 17.51 2.44
N LEU A 155 -5.65 16.62 3.41
CA LEU A 155 -4.93 16.95 4.64
C LEU A 155 -3.41 16.75 4.52
N ILE A 156 -2.95 15.99 3.52
CA ILE A 156 -1.53 15.67 3.33
C ILE A 156 -0.67 16.94 3.25
N PRO A 157 -0.99 17.96 2.44
CA PRO A 157 -0.15 19.16 2.35
C PRO A 157 0.02 19.88 3.69
N LYS A 158 -1.00 19.84 4.57
CA LYS A 158 -0.92 20.45 5.91
C LYS A 158 -0.04 19.61 6.85
N ILE A 159 -0.16 18.28 6.79
CA ILE A 159 0.68 17.36 7.58
C ILE A 159 2.15 17.51 7.18
N LEU A 160 2.45 17.58 5.88
CA LEU A 160 3.83 17.72 5.39
C LEU A 160 4.51 19.03 5.84
N LYS A 161 3.74 20.11 6.01
CA LYS A 161 4.24 21.41 6.49
C LYS A 161 4.60 21.42 7.97
N TYR A 162 4.12 20.45 8.75
CA TYR A 162 4.39 20.42 10.19
C TYR A 162 5.84 20.03 10.48
N ASN A 163 6.56 20.88 11.21
CA ASN A 163 7.98 20.69 11.56
C ASN A 163 8.22 20.63 13.08
N GLY A 164 7.18 20.37 13.88
CA GLY A 164 7.32 20.21 15.32
C GLY A 164 7.85 18.82 15.72
N ASN A 165 8.23 18.67 16.98
CA ASN A 165 8.92 17.49 17.53
C ASN A 165 7.99 16.44 18.16
N THR A 166 6.66 16.59 18.04
CA THR A 166 5.67 15.67 18.61
C THR A 166 5.11 14.67 17.58
N GLY A 167 5.81 14.50 16.46
CA GLY A 167 5.52 13.54 15.40
C GLY A 167 4.12 13.66 14.79
N MET A 168 3.55 12.53 14.34
CA MET A 168 2.23 12.47 13.70
C MET A 168 1.10 13.03 14.58
N ARG A 169 1.16 12.79 15.90
CA ARG A 169 0.18 13.33 16.86
C ARG A 169 0.19 14.85 16.86
N GLY A 170 1.37 15.46 16.83
CA GLY A 170 1.55 16.90 16.71
C GLY A 170 1.01 17.45 15.39
N ALA A 171 1.33 16.78 14.28
CA ALA A 171 0.89 17.17 12.95
C ALA A 171 -0.65 17.21 12.88
N ILE A 172 -1.32 16.16 13.35
CA ILE A 172 -2.78 16.08 13.42
C ILE A 172 -3.38 17.21 14.26
N LYS A 173 -2.78 17.52 15.42
CA LYS A 173 -3.29 18.61 16.26
C LYS A 173 -3.13 19.98 15.57
N ASN A 174 -2.10 20.14 14.74
CA ASN A 174 -1.77 21.41 14.10
C ASN A 174 -2.60 21.72 12.84
N ILE A 175 -3.15 20.72 12.14
CA ILE A 175 -3.89 20.96 10.88
C ILE A 175 -5.26 21.65 11.06
N GLY A 176 -5.74 21.79 12.31
CA GLY A 176 -7.00 22.46 12.65
C GLY A 176 -8.26 21.69 12.22
N VAL A 177 -8.14 20.38 12.02
CA VAL A 177 -9.26 19.48 11.70
C VAL A 177 -9.46 18.53 12.87
N GLU A 178 -10.72 18.36 13.28
CA GLU A 178 -11.07 17.44 14.36
C GLU A 178 -10.82 15.99 13.92
N ARG A 179 -9.96 15.28 14.66
CA ARG A 179 -9.78 13.84 14.50
C ARG A 179 -11.03 13.14 15.00
N GLN A 180 -11.63 12.31 14.17
CA GLN A 180 -12.80 11.51 14.53
C GLN A 180 -12.37 10.10 14.98
N TRP A 181 -13.24 9.45 15.73
CA TRP A 181 -13.05 8.06 16.18
C TRP A 181 -14.20 7.19 15.73
N ILE A 182 -13.89 5.91 15.49
CA ILE A 182 -14.88 4.86 15.25
C ILE A 182 -14.63 3.75 16.25
N ASP A 183 -15.66 3.40 17.03
CA ASP A 183 -15.57 2.29 17.97
C ASP A 183 -15.67 0.96 17.20
N ILE A 184 -14.68 0.11 17.39
CA ILE A 184 -14.54 -1.16 16.70
C ILE A 184 -14.12 -2.22 17.71
N ASP A 185 -14.83 -3.34 17.71
CA ASP A 185 -14.51 -4.54 18.49
C ASP A 185 -13.32 -5.29 17.86
N ASP A 186 -12.16 -4.63 17.84
CA ASP A 186 -10.90 -5.14 17.34
C ASP A 186 -9.78 -4.64 18.23
N GLU A 187 -9.36 -5.49 19.16
CA GLU A 187 -8.30 -5.17 20.10
C GLU A 187 -6.94 -4.93 19.44
N GLY A 188 -6.65 -5.59 18.32
CA GLY A 188 -5.32 -5.53 17.73
C GLY A 188 -5.07 -4.26 16.90
N ILE A 189 -5.99 -3.30 16.95
CA ILE A 189 -5.72 -1.88 16.63
C ILE A 189 -4.76 -1.24 17.64
N LEU A 190 -4.64 -1.80 18.84
CA LEU A 190 -3.80 -1.29 19.90
C LEU A 190 -2.35 -1.76 19.73
N HIS A 191 -1.42 -0.99 20.29
CA HIS A 191 -0.03 -1.40 20.40
C HIS A 191 0.11 -2.33 21.60
N ASP A 192 0.42 -3.60 21.35
CA ASP A 192 0.67 -4.57 22.42
C ASP A 192 1.87 -5.43 22.06
N ALA A 193 3.06 -4.87 22.26
CA ALA A 193 4.33 -5.57 22.04
C ALA A 193 4.90 -6.18 23.33
N ASP A 194 4.29 -5.89 24.48
CA ASP A 194 4.85 -6.23 25.80
C ASP A 194 4.15 -7.45 26.44
N ASP A 195 3.05 -7.95 25.87
CA ASP A 195 2.32 -9.14 26.35
C ASP A 195 2.36 -10.28 25.32
N ILE A 196 3.24 -11.25 25.57
CA ILE A 196 3.50 -12.41 24.68
C ILE A 196 2.29 -13.36 24.62
N ASP A 197 1.62 -13.61 25.75
CA ASP A 197 0.49 -14.54 25.81
C ASP A 197 -0.72 -13.98 25.09
N ARG A 198 -1.00 -12.69 25.30
CA ARG A 198 -2.03 -11.95 24.57
C ARG A 198 -1.73 -11.85 23.08
N SER A 199 -0.46 -11.65 22.72
CA SER A 199 0.00 -11.69 21.32
C SER A 199 -0.30 -13.04 20.65
N ASN A 200 -0.16 -14.16 21.37
CA ASN A 200 -0.45 -15.50 20.85
C ASN A 200 -1.96 -15.74 20.61
N GLU A 201 -2.83 -15.26 21.50
CA GLU A 201 -4.29 -15.36 21.30
C GLU A 201 -4.76 -14.50 20.12
N LEU A 202 -4.29 -13.24 20.06
CA LEU A 202 -4.57 -12.35 18.95
C LEU A 202 -4.05 -12.92 17.63
N LEU A 203 -2.87 -13.56 17.63
CA LEU A 203 -2.29 -14.21 16.45
C LEU A 203 -3.17 -15.35 15.93
N LYS A 204 -3.72 -16.21 16.80
CA LYS A 204 -4.64 -17.29 16.39
C LYS A 204 -5.90 -16.73 15.74
N LYS A 205 -6.55 -15.75 16.38
CA LYS A 205 -7.74 -15.07 15.85
C LYS A 205 -7.42 -14.40 14.50
N HIS A 206 -6.31 -13.68 14.41
CA HIS A 206 -5.91 -12.99 13.18
C HIS A 206 -5.58 -13.93 12.04
N ASN A 207 -4.91 -15.06 12.31
CA ASN A 207 -4.61 -16.05 11.29
C ASN A 207 -5.87 -16.63 10.64
N GLN A 208 -6.97 -16.77 11.40
CA GLN A 208 -8.27 -17.17 10.84
C GLN A 208 -8.90 -16.05 9.99
N LEU A 209 -8.76 -14.79 10.39
CA LEU A 209 -9.37 -13.65 9.70
C LEU A 209 -8.64 -13.22 8.42
N ILE A 210 -7.37 -13.56 8.28
CA ILE A 210 -6.63 -13.43 7.01
C ILE A 210 -6.85 -14.61 6.06
N LEU A 211 -7.76 -15.53 6.36
CA LEU A 211 -8.17 -16.55 5.42
C LEU A 211 -8.94 -15.89 4.26
N HIS A 212 -8.34 -15.85 3.08
CA HIS A 212 -8.92 -15.24 1.89
C HIS A 212 -8.38 -15.92 0.62
N PRO A 213 -9.09 -15.83 -0.51
CA PRO A 213 -8.56 -16.32 -1.77
C PRO A 213 -7.41 -15.42 -2.22
N PHE A 214 -6.25 -16.02 -2.44
CA PHE A 214 -5.08 -15.33 -2.96
C PHE A 214 -4.78 -15.80 -4.38
N VAL A 215 -5.00 -14.92 -5.37
CA VAL A 215 -4.83 -15.24 -6.79
C VAL A 215 -3.68 -14.43 -7.37
N ARG A 216 -2.69 -15.13 -7.93
CA ARG A 216 -1.64 -14.54 -8.77
C ARG A 216 -2.03 -14.70 -10.23
N ILE A 217 -2.06 -13.60 -10.96
CA ILE A 217 -2.47 -13.57 -12.35
C ILE A 217 -1.25 -13.20 -13.19
N SER A 218 -0.93 -14.04 -14.15
CA SER A 218 0.16 -13.81 -15.11
C SER A 218 -0.36 -14.06 -16.52
N ILE A 219 0.31 -13.50 -17.51
CA ILE A 219 0.12 -13.83 -18.93
C ILE A 219 1.38 -14.55 -19.42
N GLU A 220 1.16 -15.66 -20.10
CA GLU A 220 2.19 -16.48 -20.71
C GLU A 220 1.84 -16.83 -22.16
N LYS A 221 2.90 -17.12 -22.94
CA LYS A 221 2.84 -17.78 -24.25
C LYS A 221 3.71 -19.04 -24.18
N GLU A 222 4.83 -19.09 -24.89
CA GLU A 222 5.83 -20.15 -24.73
C GLU A 222 6.52 -20.05 -23.35
N PHE A 223 6.62 -18.83 -22.81
CA PHE A 223 7.06 -18.54 -21.45
C PHE A 223 6.22 -17.42 -20.82
N MET A 224 6.28 -17.29 -19.49
CA MET A 224 5.63 -16.19 -18.75
C MET A 224 6.35 -14.87 -19.03
N PHE A 225 5.62 -13.89 -19.58
CA PHE A 225 6.20 -12.59 -19.95
C PHE A 225 5.56 -11.39 -19.23
N PHE A 226 4.43 -11.60 -18.56
CA PHE A 226 3.77 -10.53 -17.79
C PHE A 226 3.21 -11.02 -16.47
N ASN A 227 3.60 -10.39 -15.36
CA ASN A 227 3.16 -10.72 -14.01
C ASN A 227 2.97 -9.44 -13.17
N SER A 228 2.69 -9.60 -11.88
CA SER A 228 2.50 -8.48 -10.94
C SER A 228 3.68 -7.51 -10.90
N LYS A 229 4.92 -8.00 -11.06
CA LYS A 229 6.13 -7.18 -11.06
C LYS A 229 6.29 -6.38 -12.35
N THR A 230 6.06 -6.99 -13.52
CA THR A 230 6.08 -6.27 -14.81
C THR A 230 4.98 -5.21 -14.85
N LYS A 231 3.77 -5.54 -14.36
CA LYS A 231 2.67 -4.57 -14.19
C LYS A 231 3.09 -3.36 -13.35
N LEU A 232 3.66 -3.60 -12.18
CA LEU A 232 4.08 -2.52 -11.29
C LEU A 232 5.19 -1.67 -11.90
N LEU A 233 6.12 -2.28 -12.64
CA LEU A 233 7.13 -1.56 -13.42
C LEU A 233 6.47 -0.60 -14.42
N LEU A 234 5.47 -1.04 -15.20
CA LEU A 234 4.78 -0.16 -16.15
C LEU A 234 4.04 1.00 -15.47
N ILE A 235 3.33 0.73 -14.37
CA ILE A 235 2.63 1.76 -13.56
C ILE A 235 3.64 2.82 -13.09
N LEU A 236 4.80 2.39 -12.61
CA LEU A 236 5.82 3.33 -12.12
C LEU A 236 6.57 4.05 -13.23
N ILE A 237 6.69 3.47 -14.43
CA ILE A 237 7.22 4.19 -15.59
C ILE A 237 6.25 5.29 -16.01
N GLU A 238 4.94 5.00 -16.04
CA GLU A 238 3.90 6.01 -16.33
C GLU A 238 3.97 7.16 -15.32
N ASP A 239 4.15 6.83 -14.05
CA ASP A 239 4.21 7.82 -12.96
C ASP A 239 5.52 8.65 -12.93
N THR A 240 6.67 7.98 -13.03
CA THR A 240 7.98 8.62 -12.84
C THR A 240 8.60 9.13 -14.15
N GLN A 241 8.03 8.73 -15.30
CA GLN A 241 8.56 8.99 -16.64
C GLN A 241 10.02 8.50 -16.82
N SER A 242 10.43 7.47 -16.06
CA SER A 242 11.81 6.99 -16.02
C SER A 242 11.90 5.54 -15.54
N VAL A 243 12.45 4.65 -16.37
CA VAL A 243 12.71 3.25 -15.96
C VAL A 243 13.65 3.19 -14.76
N ARG A 244 14.67 4.06 -14.71
CA ARG A 244 15.62 4.10 -13.60
C ARG A 244 14.95 4.47 -12.28
N ASN A 245 14.06 5.46 -12.28
CA ASN A 245 13.36 5.85 -11.06
C ASN A 245 12.30 4.81 -10.67
N ALA A 246 11.61 4.21 -11.64
CA ALA A 246 10.71 3.09 -11.39
C ALA A 246 11.43 1.92 -10.70
N CYS A 247 12.63 1.56 -11.15
CA CYS A 247 13.45 0.49 -10.57
C CYS A 247 13.74 0.69 -9.07
N LYS A 248 13.98 1.94 -8.64
CA LYS A 248 14.24 2.28 -7.23
C LYS A 248 13.08 1.95 -6.30
N HIS A 249 11.88 1.75 -6.85
CA HIS A 249 10.65 1.53 -6.10
C HIS A 249 10.21 0.06 -6.06
N ILE A 250 10.85 -0.86 -6.80
CA ILE A 250 10.37 -2.24 -6.97
C ILE A 250 11.43 -3.33 -6.84
N ALA A 251 12.49 -3.08 -6.07
CA ALA A 251 13.56 -4.04 -5.82
C ALA A 251 14.02 -4.72 -7.14
N LEU A 252 14.34 -3.90 -8.13
CA LEU A 252 14.63 -4.34 -9.49
C LEU A 252 15.85 -3.59 -10.02
N SER A 253 16.83 -4.33 -10.56
CA SER A 253 17.97 -3.70 -11.21
C SER A 253 17.56 -3.11 -12.56
N TYR A 254 18.23 -2.04 -12.96
CA TYR A 254 17.96 -1.36 -14.23
C TYR A 254 18.08 -2.31 -15.43
N SER A 255 19.09 -3.19 -15.46
CA SER A 255 19.26 -4.16 -16.54
C SER A 255 18.13 -5.19 -16.56
N LYS A 256 17.70 -5.70 -15.40
CA LYS A 256 16.60 -6.66 -15.32
C LYS A 256 15.28 -6.04 -15.76
N ALA A 257 15.05 -4.76 -15.45
CA ALA A 257 13.90 -4.03 -15.94
C ALA A 257 13.87 -3.93 -17.48
N TRP A 258 15.00 -3.62 -18.12
CA TRP A 258 15.08 -3.61 -19.58
C TRP A 258 14.88 -4.98 -20.21
N ASN A 259 15.43 -6.04 -19.61
CA ASN A 259 15.17 -7.40 -20.09
C ASN A 259 13.67 -7.73 -20.04
N MET A 260 13.00 -7.44 -18.91
CA MET A 260 11.54 -7.63 -18.78
C MET A 260 10.74 -6.81 -19.80
N LEU A 261 11.15 -5.56 -20.09
CA LEU A 261 10.48 -4.73 -21.09
C LEU A 261 10.68 -5.27 -22.51
N ASN A 262 11.90 -5.68 -22.85
CA ASN A 262 12.21 -6.24 -24.17
C ASN A 262 11.49 -7.57 -24.40
N GLU A 263 11.45 -8.45 -23.40
CA GLU A 263 10.69 -9.71 -23.44
C GLU A 263 9.19 -9.44 -23.62
N LEU A 264 8.63 -8.47 -22.90
CA LEU A 264 7.25 -8.06 -23.05
C LEU A 264 6.95 -7.57 -24.48
N GLU A 265 7.78 -6.69 -25.04
CA GLU A 265 7.61 -6.18 -26.41
C GLU A 265 7.75 -7.26 -27.48
N GLN A 266 8.70 -8.18 -27.29
CA GLN A 266 8.89 -9.34 -28.17
C GLN A 266 7.65 -10.22 -28.18
N GLU A 267 7.11 -10.56 -27.01
CA GLU A 267 5.94 -11.42 -26.89
C GLU A 267 4.66 -10.73 -27.36
N LEU A 268 4.55 -9.41 -27.23
CA LEU A 268 3.39 -8.65 -27.72
C LEU A 268 3.47 -8.32 -29.22
N GLY A 269 4.67 -8.25 -29.80
CA GLY A 269 4.88 -7.86 -31.19
C GLY A 269 4.75 -6.36 -31.46
N TYR A 270 4.76 -5.53 -30.41
CA TYR A 270 4.71 -4.06 -30.51
C TYR A 270 5.45 -3.40 -29.35
N THR A 271 5.89 -2.16 -29.57
CA THR A 271 6.59 -1.36 -28.56
C THR A 271 5.63 -0.92 -27.44
N VAL A 272 6.02 -1.17 -26.20
CA VAL A 272 5.28 -0.83 -24.97
C VAL A 272 5.83 0.44 -24.35
N VAL A 273 7.12 0.72 -24.51
CA VAL A 273 7.77 1.93 -23.98
C VAL A 273 8.53 2.72 -25.04
N GLU A 274 8.39 4.05 -25.03
CA GLU A 274 9.18 4.95 -25.87
C GLU A 274 10.17 5.77 -25.05
N ARG A 275 11.41 5.89 -25.53
CA ARG A 275 12.41 6.78 -24.95
C ARG A 275 12.45 8.11 -25.70
N LYS A 276 12.37 9.22 -24.98
CA LYS A 276 12.67 10.55 -25.50
C LYS A 276 14.03 10.99 -25.02
N GLN A 277 14.93 11.25 -25.96
CA GLN A 277 16.27 11.72 -25.69
C GLN A 277 16.20 13.08 -24.98
N GLY A 278 16.81 13.17 -23.80
CA GLY A 278 16.90 14.40 -23.02
C GLY A 278 18.36 14.79 -22.81
N GLY A 279 18.63 16.09 -22.76
CA GLY A 279 19.97 16.65 -22.49
C GLY A 279 20.44 16.40 -21.05
N ARG A 280 20.99 17.43 -20.38
CA ARG A 280 21.64 17.33 -19.05
C ARG A 280 20.88 16.61 -17.93
N ASN A 281 19.55 16.44 -18.04
CA ASN A 281 18.70 15.78 -17.03
C ASN A 281 18.32 14.32 -17.36
N GLY A 282 18.92 13.72 -18.39
CA GLY A 282 18.68 12.34 -18.80
C GLY A 282 17.47 12.16 -19.72
N GLY A 283 17.39 10.99 -20.35
CA GLY A 283 16.27 10.62 -21.22
C GLY A 283 15.01 10.27 -20.43
N LYS A 284 13.84 10.64 -20.95
CA LYS A 284 12.54 10.27 -20.37
C LYS A 284 12.01 9.01 -21.03
N THR A 285 11.26 8.20 -20.30
CA THR A 285 10.58 7.01 -20.84
C THR A 285 9.09 7.10 -20.56
N TYR A 286 8.27 6.81 -21.56
CA TYR A 286 6.81 6.83 -21.47
C TYR A 286 6.24 5.50 -21.94
N LEU A 287 5.06 5.12 -21.45
CA LEU A 287 4.30 4.06 -22.09
C LEU A 287 3.80 4.56 -23.45
N THR A 288 3.84 3.70 -24.47
CA THR A 288 3.18 3.96 -25.75
C THR A 288 1.65 3.91 -25.57
N LYS A 289 0.88 4.27 -26.61
CA LYS A 289 -0.58 4.13 -26.57
C LYS A 289 -0.98 2.67 -26.38
N GLU A 290 -0.31 1.78 -27.10
CA GLU A 290 -0.49 0.33 -27.05
C GLU A 290 -0.10 -0.23 -25.68
N GLY A 291 1.03 0.21 -25.12
CA GLY A 291 1.47 -0.18 -23.77
C GLY A 291 0.50 0.26 -22.68
N THR A 292 -0.02 1.49 -22.78
CA THR A 292 -1.04 2.02 -21.87
C THR A 292 -2.34 1.21 -21.96
N GLU A 293 -2.79 0.90 -23.17
CA GLU A 293 -4.00 0.12 -23.41
C GLU A 293 -3.86 -1.32 -22.90
N PHE A 294 -2.71 -1.95 -23.13
CA PHE A 294 -2.40 -3.28 -22.60
C PHE A 294 -2.46 -3.30 -21.06
N LEU A 295 -1.81 -2.33 -20.40
CA LEU A 295 -1.82 -2.22 -18.94
C LEU A 295 -3.25 -2.07 -18.39
N LYS A 296 -4.08 -1.22 -19.02
CA LYS A 296 -5.49 -1.05 -18.64
C LYS A 296 -6.30 -2.34 -18.78
N LYS A 297 -6.16 -3.05 -19.90
CA LYS A 297 -6.83 -4.35 -20.13
C LYS A 297 -6.42 -5.39 -19.09
N TYR A 298 -5.12 -5.47 -18.76
CA TYR A 298 -4.64 -6.36 -17.72
C TYR A 298 -5.23 -5.98 -16.35
N GLN A 299 -5.23 -4.70 -15.97
CA GLN A 299 -5.79 -4.25 -14.70
C GLN A 299 -7.28 -4.60 -14.58
N GLN A 300 -8.05 -4.41 -15.66
CA GLN A 300 -9.46 -4.80 -15.70
C GLN A 300 -9.64 -6.32 -15.58
N PHE A 301 -8.82 -7.10 -16.29
CA PHE A 301 -8.84 -8.56 -16.19
C PHE A 301 -8.52 -9.03 -14.77
N GLU A 302 -7.46 -8.49 -14.16
CA GLU A 302 -7.07 -8.80 -12.78
C GLU A 302 -8.18 -8.47 -11.79
N GLN A 303 -8.83 -7.31 -11.92
CA GLN A 303 -9.94 -6.90 -11.08
C GLN A 303 -11.12 -7.89 -11.19
N ASN A 304 -11.48 -8.29 -12.41
CA ASN A 304 -12.59 -9.21 -12.66
C ASN A 304 -12.33 -10.60 -12.05
N VAL A 305 -11.13 -11.14 -12.24
CA VAL A 305 -10.75 -12.45 -11.69
C VAL A 305 -10.69 -12.42 -10.17
N ARG A 306 -10.11 -11.36 -9.57
CA ARG A 306 -10.06 -11.20 -8.10
C ARG A 306 -11.46 -11.09 -7.51
N LYS A 307 -12.35 -10.35 -8.15
CA LYS A 307 -13.76 -10.24 -7.72
C LYS A 307 -14.44 -11.61 -7.76
N TYR A 308 -14.34 -12.32 -8.89
CA TYR A 308 -14.90 -13.66 -9.02
C TYR A 308 -14.35 -14.61 -7.94
N ALA A 309 -13.04 -14.66 -7.75
CA ALA A 309 -12.40 -15.53 -6.76
C ALA A 309 -12.87 -15.20 -5.33
N LYS A 310 -13.04 -13.92 -5.01
CA LYS A 310 -13.58 -13.47 -3.72
C LYS A 310 -15.02 -13.96 -3.52
N ASP A 311 -15.88 -13.70 -4.49
CA ASP A 311 -17.31 -14.04 -4.41
C ASP A 311 -17.50 -15.57 -4.32
N GLU A 312 -16.71 -16.31 -5.10
CA GLU A 312 -16.75 -17.78 -5.11
C GLU A 312 -16.19 -18.40 -3.82
N PHE A 313 -15.16 -17.80 -3.23
CA PHE A 313 -14.63 -18.23 -1.94
C PHE A 313 -15.68 -18.08 -0.83
N ILE A 314 -16.33 -16.91 -0.75
CA ILE A 314 -17.42 -16.65 0.22
C ILE A 314 -18.58 -17.63 0.05
N ARG A 315 -18.85 -18.07 -1.18
CA ARG A 315 -19.94 -19.01 -1.47
C ARG A 315 -19.64 -20.43 -0.97
N LEU A 316 -18.37 -20.84 -0.96
CA LEU A 316 -17.96 -22.22 -0.73
C LEU A 316 -17.40 -22.51 0.67
N PHE A 317 -16.82 -21.50 1.32
CA PHE A 317 -16.12 -21.61 2.61
C PHE A 317 -16.73 -20.65 3.63
#